data_AF-A0A6N0LG81-F1
#
_entry.id   AF-A0A6N0LG81-F1
#
_cell.length_a   1.000
_cell.length_b   1.000
_cell.length_c   1.000
_cell.angle_alpha   90.00
_cell.angle_beta   90.00
_cell.angle_gamma   90.00
#
_symmetry.space_group_name_H-M   'P 1'
#
loop_
_entity.id
_entity.type
_entity.pdbx_description
1 polymer ?
#
loop_
_entity_poly.entity_id
_entity_poly.type
_entity_poly.pdbx_seq_one_letter_code
_entity_poly.pdbx_strand_id
1 'polypeptide(L)'
;MKKLLLTTACMVGLTLAGCSKPTEPAKSDHTQSTTATASSTPAPATSGNMTTNQHEDIRNDLNHLQTLTNSKAETAMNFQDRMMKAVQANNRDQIQTVMKDMQGFMTEFNRDLKTLSLKSQEVHELRNKFIHSNQLGLELTRLSTEAKPDEVKIKQLQQQVMNVQNDIMRDVQALQAKINPQPAQPAQPAQPAQPAQ
;
A
#
# COMPACT_ATOMS: atom_id res chain seq x y z
N MET A 1 -9.64 16.38 40.12
CA MET A 1 -9.71 17.70 39.45
C MET A 1 -8.32 18.33 39.47
N LYS A 2 -7.68 18.47 38.31
CA LYS A 2 -6.56 19.40 38.07
C LYS A 2 -6.46 19.59 36.56
N LYS A 3 -6.86 20.78 36.13
CA LYS A 3 -6.93 21.22 34.74
C LYS A 3 -5.51 21.57 34.30
N LEU A 4 -5.01 20.95 33.23
CA LEU A 4 -3.85 21.46 32.50
C LEU A 4 -4.35 21.95 31.15
N LEU A 5 -4.58 23.26 31.08
CA LEU A 5 -4.74 24.01 29.84
C LEU A 5 -3.33 24.24 29.31
N LEU A 6 -3.01 23.71 28.14
CA LEU A 6 -1.90 24.20 27.34
C LEU A 6 -2.38 24.43 25.91
N THR A 7 -2.83 25.66 25.70
CA THR A 7 -3.04 26.33 24.42
C THR A 7 -1.70 26.40 23.70
N THR A 8 -1.60 25.83 22.50
CA THR A 8 -0.63 26.28 21.49
C THR A 8 -1.27 26.09 20.13
N ALA A 9 -1.76 27.20 19.60
CA ALA A 9 -2.14 27.34 18.21
C ALA A 9 -0.86 27.51 17.38
N CYS A 10 -0.69 26.67 16.35
CA CYS A 10 0.21 26.96 15.24
C CYS A 10 -0.62 27.08 13.96
N MET A 11 -1.03 28.32 13.66
CA MET A 11 -1.22 28.76 12.28
C MET A 11 0.17 29.07 11.71
N VAL A 12 0.57 28.37 10.66
CA VAL A 12 1.37 28.96 9.57
C VAL A 12 0.89 28.34 8.27
N GLY A 13 0.30 29.18 7.42
CA GLY A 13 -0.03 28.82 6.05
C GLY A 13 1.22 28.72 5.18
N LEU A 14 1.21 27.76 4.28
CA LEU A 14 2.11 27.73 3.12
C LEU A 14 1.24 27.84 1.87
N THR A 15 1.04 29.07 1.43
CA THR A 15 0.62 29.38 0.06
C THR A 15 1.79 29.07 -0.86
N LEU A 16 1.77 27.92 -1.53
CA LEU A 16 2.67 27.68 -2.66
C LEU A 16 2.13 28.45 -3.88
N ALA A 17 2.77 29.59 -4.14
CA ALA A 17 2.65 30.31 -5.39
C ALA A 17 3.19 29.42 -6.52
N GLY A 18 2.28 28.83 -7.30
CA GLY A 18 2.60 28.20 -8.58
C GLY A 18 2.88 29.29 -9.63
N CYS A 19 4.16 29.63 -9.81
CA CYS A 19 4.63 30.31 -11.01
C CYS A 19 5.17 29.27 -12.00
N SER A 20 4.40 28.97 -13.05
CA SER A 20 4.96 28.44 -14.30
C SER A 20 4.30 29.15 -15.47
N LYS A 21 5.13 29.96 -16.14
CA LYS A 21 4.88 30.73 -17.36
C LYS A 21 4.36 29.82 -18.50
N PRO A 22 3.36 30.24 -19.30
CA PRO A 22 3.03 29.57 -20.55
C PRO A 22 4.00 29.99 -21.66
N THR A 23 4.56 29.03 -22.38
CA THR A 23 5.24 29.24 -23.67
C THR A 23 4.33 28.71 -24.78
N GLU A 24 3.96 29.59 -25.70
CA GLU A 24 3.20 29.33 -26.92
C GLU A 24 4.04 28.62 -28.01
N PRO A 25 3.39 28.08 -29.07
CA PRO A 25 3.84 26.89 -29.78
C PRO A 25 4.70 27.20 -31.01
N ALA A 26 5.61 26.28 -31.35
CA ALA A 26 6.22 26.20 -32.67
C ALA A 26 5.50 25.17 -33.52
N LYS A 27 4.88 25.64 -34.61
CA LYS A 27 4.38 24.83 -35.73
C LYS A 27 5.55 24.11 -36.42
N SER A 28 5.31 22.88 -36.86
CA SER A 28 5.94 22.33 -38.05
C SER A 28 4.98 21.30 -38.67
N ASP A 29 4.49 21.65 -39.85
CA ASP A 29 3.81 20.75 -40.79
C ASP A 29 4.82 19.80 -41.43
N HIS A 30 4.56 18.50 -41.40
CA HIS A 30 4.91 17.63 -42.53
C HIS A 30 3.90 16.48 -42.65
N THR A 31 3.45 16.28 -43.88
CA THR A 31 2.33 15.44 -44.31
C THR A 31 2.83 14.10 -44.86
N GLN A 32 1.97 13.07 -44.74
CA GLN A 32 1.94 11.79 -45.49
C GLN A 32 2.95 10.69 -45.07
N SER A 33 2.61 9.40 -44.98
CA SER A 33 1.49 8.64 -45.56
C SER A 33 1.32 7.23 -44.92
N THR A 34 0.19 6.60 -45.27
CA THR A 34 -0.16 5.15 -45.31
C THR A 34 -0.49 4.33 -44.05
N THR A 35 -1.81 4.16 -43.85
CA THR A 35 -2.61 2.92 -43.73
C THR A 35 -1.93 1.59 -43.34
N ALA A 36 -2.42 0.96 -42.25
CA ALA A 36 -2.72 -0.47 -42.22
C ALA A 36 -3.76 -0.79 -41.13
N THR A 37 -4.94 -1.24 -41.57
CA THR A 37 -6.03 -1.80 -40.76
C THR A 37 -5.65 -3.23 -40.34
N ALA A 38 -5.71 -3.55 -39.05
CA ALA A 38 -5.76 -4.94 -38.60
C ALA A 38 -6.61 -5.05 -37.32
N SER A 39 -7.87 -5.44 -37.53
CA SER A 39 -8.79 -5.92 -36.50
C SER A 39 -8.16 -7.10 -35.76
N SER A 40 -8.04 -7.01 -34.43
CA SER A 40 -7.65 -8.13 -33.57
C SER A 40 -8.59 -8.20 -32.37
N THR A 41 -9.41 -9.25 -32.34
CA THR A 41 -10.20 -9.70 -31.19
C THR A 41 -9.32 -9.85 -29.94
N PRO A 42 -9.77 -9.48 -28.73
CA PRO A 42 -8.94 -9.57 -27.53
C PRO A 42 -8.75 -11.04 -27.12
N ALA A 43 -7.53 -11.55 -27.28
CA ALA A 43 -7.09 -12.81 -26.72
C ALA A 43 -6.78 -12.64 -25.21
N PRO A 44 -6.87 -13.71 -24.39
CA PRO A 44 -6.70 -13.62 -22.95
C PRO A 44 -5.27 -13.21 -22.60
N ALA A 45 -5.11 -12.38 -21.55
CA ALA A 45 -3.81 -11.91 -21.07
C ALA A 45 -2.91 -13.08 -20.64
N THR A 46 -2.04 -13.51 -21.54
CA THR A 46 -0.82 -14.27 -21.21
C THR A 46 0.04 -13.44 -20.27
N SER A 47 0.58 -14.06 -19.22
CA SER A 47 1.65 -13.50 -18.38
C SER A 47 2.78 -12.96 -19.25
N GLY A 48 2.71 -11.68 -19.58
CA GLY A 48 3.78 -10.96 -20.25
C GLY A 48 4.96 -10.85 -19.30
N ASN A 49 6.15 -11.18 -19.81
CA ASN A 49 7.45 -11.16 -19.13
C ASN A 49 7.52 -10.11 -18.01
N MET A 50 7.47 -10.54 -16.75
CA MET A 50 7.67 -9.64 -15.62
C MET A 50 9.11 -9.11 -15.65
N THR A 51 9.26 -7.83 -15.32
CA THR A 51 10.56 -7.20 -15.21
C THR A 51 11.12 -7.37 -13.80
N THR A 52 12.45 -7.32 -13.67
CA THR A 52 13.14 -7.44 -12.40
C THR A 52 14.20 -6.35 -12.34
N ASN A 53 14.29 -5.64 -11.22
CA ASN A 53 15.13 -4.48 -10.96
C ASN A 53 14.95 -3.33 -11.98
N GLN A 54 13.81 -3.26 -12.66
CA GLN A 54 13.46 -2.14 -13.54
C GLN A 54 12.77 -1.03 -12.74
N HIS A 55 13.53 0.02 -12.44
CA HIS A 55 13.10 1.12 -11.56
C HIS A 55 11.76 1.76 -11.95
N GLU A 56 11.51 1.98 -13.24
CA GLU A 56 10.28 2.61 -13.71
C GLU A 56 9.06 1.69 -13.53
N ASP A 57 9.20 0.39 -13.79
CA ASP A 57 8.13 -0.57 -13.56
C ASP A 57 7.85 -0.72 -12.07
N ILE A 58 8.89 -0.81 -11.22
CA ILE A 58 8.74 -0.85 -9.76
C ILE A 58 7.99 0.40 -9.27
N ARG A 59 8.38 1.60 -9.74
CA ARG A 59 7.75 2.87 -9.34
C ARG A 59 6.28 2.90 -9.72
N ASN A 60 5.95 2.58 -10.96
CA ASN A 60 4.58 2.64 -11.47
C ASN A 60 3.68 1.62 -10.78
N ASP A 61 4.17 0.38 -10.62
CA ASP A 61 3.42 -0.66 -9.96
C ASP A 61 3.24 -0.40 -8.46
N LEU A 62 4.28 0.12 -7.78
CA LEU A 62 4.19 0.48 -6.38
C LEU A 62 3.17 1.62 -6.18
N ASN A 63 3.14 2.60 -7.07
CA ASN A 63 2.11 3.65 -7.08
C ASN A 63 0.71 3.06 -7.26
N HIS A 64 0.50 2.17 -8.23
CA HIS A 64 -0.81 1.51 -8.42
C HIS A 64 -1.25 0.72 -7.18
N LEU A 65 -0.33 -0.03 -6.57
CA LEU A 65 -0.61 -0.79 -5.36
C LEU A 65 -0.94 0.14 -4.18
N GLN A 66 -0.16 1.22 -3.99
CA GLN A 66 -0.39 2.22 -2.95
C GLN A 66 -1.72 2.96 -3.14
N THR A 67 -2.05 3.36 -4.36
CA THR A 67 -3.35 3.99 -4.68
C THR A 67 -4.49 3.06 -4.28
N LEU A 68 -4.41 1.77 -4.65
CA LEU A 68 -5.42 0.79 -4.25
C LEU A 68 -5.49 0.64 -2.73
N THR A 69 -4.37 0.42 -2.04
CA THR A 69 -4.37 0.23 -0.58
C THR A 69 -4.90 1.46 0.16
N ASN A 70 -4.52 2.67 -0.28
CA ASN A 70 -4.96 3.92 0.31
C ASN A 70 -6.46 4.15 0.10
N SER A 71 -7.01 3.79 -1.07
CA SER A 71 -8.45 3.87 -1.33
C SER A 71 -9.30 3.01 -0.39
N LYS A 72 -8.70 2.01 0.26
CA LYS A 72 -9.36 1.09 1.18
C LYS A 72 -9.12 1.43 2.65
N ALA A 73 -8.22 2.38 2.95
CA ALA A 73 -7.79 2.70 4.31
C ALA A 73 -8.93 3.24 5.18
N GLU A 74 -9.76 4.13 4.64
CA GLU A 74 -10.91 4.70 5.36
C GLU A 74 -11.91 3.61 5.77
N THR A 75 -12.24 2.70 4.84
CA THR A 75 -13.13 1.57 5.13
C THR A 75 -12.53 0.65 6.20
N ALA A 76 -11.23 0.37 6.15
CA ALA A 76 -10.55 -0.42 7.18
C ALA A 76 -10.60 0.25 8.56
N MET A 77 -10.35 1.56 8.63
CA MET A 77 -10.46 2.32 9.89
C MET A 77 -11.90 2.33 10.44
N ASN A 78 -12.90 2.43 9.55
CA ASN A 78 -14.30 2.37 9.93
C ASN A 78 -14.66 1.02 10.58
N PHE A 79 -14.13 -0.10 10.07
CA PHE A 79 -14.33 -1.40 10.72
C PHE A 79 -13.71 -1.46 12.11
N GLN A 80 -12.51 -0.92 12.28
CA GLN A 80 -11.86 -0.87 13.60
C GLN A 80 -12.70 -0.08 14.60
N ASP A 81 -13.19 1.11 14.22
CA ASP A 81 -14.06 1.94 15.07
C ASP A 81 -15.38 1.22 15.42
N ARG A 82 -16.07 0.66 14.43
CA ARG A 82 -17.31 -0.09 14.63
C ARG A 82 -17.11 -1.30 15.52
N MET A 83 -16.03 -2.05 15.33
CA MET A 83 -15.68 -3.20 16.16
C MET A 83 -15.44 -2.76 17.61
N MET A 84 -14.64 -1.72 17.82
CA MET A 84 -14.37 -1.19 19.17
C MET A 84 -15.65 -0.75 19.88
N LYS A 85 -16.54 -0.03 19.19
CA LYS A 85 -17.84 0.38 19.73
C LYS A 85 -18.72 -0.81 20.10
N ALA A 86 -18.79 -1.82 19.22
CA ALA A 86 -19.59 -3.01 19.46
C ALA A 86 -19.06 -3.83 20.66
N VAL A 87 -17.74 -3.96 20.79
CA VAL A 87 -17.09 -4.62 21.94
C VAL A 87 -17.34 -3.85 23.24
N GLN A 88 -17.17 -2.52 23.24
CA GLN A 88 -17.42 -1.69 24.43
C GLN A 88 -18.88 -1.75 24.88
N ALA A 89 -19.81 -1.85 23.95
CA ALA A 89 -21.24 -2.01 24.23
C ALA A 89 -21.63 -3.47 24.56
N ASN A 90 -20.68 -4.42 24.54
CA ASN A 90 -20.93 -5.87 24.63
C ASN A 90 -22.04 -6.35 23.66
N ASN A 91 -22.16 -5.70 22.49
CA ASN A 91 -23.20 -5.96 21.51
C ASN A 91 -22.74 -7.05 20.54
N ARG A 92 -23.14 -8.30 20.81
CA ARG A 92 -22.72 -9.47 20.05
C ARG A 92 -23.21 -9.46 18.60
N ASP A 93 -24.40 -8.94 18.34
CA ASP A 93 -24.96 -8.87 16.98
C ASP A 93 -24.18 -7.86 16.12
N GLN A 94 -23.80 -6.72 16.69
CA GLN A 94 -22.94 -5.76 15.99
C GLN A 94 -21.54 -6.32 15.76
N ILE A 95 -20.95 -7.03 16.73
CA ILE A 95 -19.66 -7.70 16.56
C ILE A 95 -19.72 -8.67 15.36
N GLN A 96 -20.75 -9.51 15.29
CA GLN A 96 -20.95 -10.44 14.17
C GLN A 96 -21.17 -9.72 12.83
N THR A 97 -21.94 -8.64 12.83
CA THR A 97 -22.17 -7.82 11.63
C THR A 97 -20.86 -7.22 11.11
N VAL A 98 -20.06 -6.61 11.99
CA VAL A 98 -18.77 -6.03 11.60
C VAL A 98 -17.81 -7.11 11.08
N MET A 99 -17.77 -8.28 11.71
CA MET A 99 -16.94 -9.40 11.24
C MET A 99 -17.34 -9.88 9.83
N LYS A 100 -18.65 -9.98 9.56
CA LYS A 100 -19.15 -10.34 8.23
C LYS A 100 -18.81 -9.29 7.17
N ASP A 101 -18.95 -8.01 7.49
CA ASP A 101 -18.58 -6.92 6.58
C ASP A 101 -17.08 -6.92 6.28
N MET A 102 -16.24 -7.15 7.31
CA MET A 102 -14.79 -7.29 7.15
C MET A 102 -14.43 -8.47 6.23
N GLN A 103 -15.14 -9.60 6.33
CA GLN A 103 -14.93 -10.73 5.42
C GLN A 103 -15.25 -10.39 3.96
N GLY A 104 -16.37 -9.70 3.73
CA GLY A 104 -16.75 -9.21 2.40
C GLY A 104 -15.69 -8.27 1.84
N PHE A 105 -15.29 -7.27 2.63
CA PHE A 105 -14.25 -6.31 2.27
C PHE A 105 -12.91 -6.98 1.93
N MET A 106 -12.42 -7.91 2.75
CA MET A 106 -11.14 -8.61 2.47
C MET A 106 -11.22 -9.46 1.20
N THR A 107 -12.38 -10.05 0.91
CA THR A 107 -12.60 -10.83 -0.32
C THR A 107 -12.56 -9.92 -1.55
N GLU A 108 -13.25 -8.79 -1.50
CA GLU A 108 -13.23 -7.80 -2.59
C GLU A 108 -11.85 -7.17 -2.76
N PHE A 109 -11.18 -6.83 -1.67
CA PHE A 109 -9.83 -6.26 -1.72
C PHE A 109 -8.84 -7.25 -2.35
N ASN A 110 -8.94 -8.55 -2.03
CA ASN A 110 -8.15 -9.58 -2.70
C ASN A 110 -8.44 -9.70 -4.20
N ARG A 111 -9.69 -9.52 -4.61
CA ARG A 111 -10.05 -9.47 -6.03
C ARG A 111 -9.41 -8.26 -6.70
N ASP A 112 -9.58 -7.08 -6.12
CA ASP A 112 -9.04 -5.82 -6.65
C ASP A 112 -7.50 -5.89 -6.78
N LEU A 113 -6.81 -6.44 -5.76
CA LEU A 113 -5.38 -6.70 -5.80
C LEU A 113 -5.01 -7.60 -6.99
N LYS A 114 -5.70 -8.73 -7.17
CA LYS A 114 -5.44 -9.66 -8.29
C LYS A 114 -5.66 -9.02 -9.67
N THR A 115 -6.56 -8.04 -9.77
CA THR A 115 -6.81 -7.32 -11.03
C THR A 115 -5.78 -6.26 -11.36
N LEU A 116 -4.87 -5.91 -10.44
CA LEU A 116 -3.76 -5.01 -10.75
C LEU A 116 -2.88 -5.66 -11.81
N SER A 117 -2.75 -4.98 -12.95
CA SER A 117 -1.81 -5.35 -14.01
C SER A 117 -0.43 -4.83 -13.65
N LEU A 118 0.38 -5.69 -13.01
CA LEU A 118 1.74 -5.38 -12.58
C LEU A 118 2.78 -5.93 -13.56
N LYS A 119 3.85 -5.18 -13.78
CA LYS A 119 5.01 -5.54 -14.60
C LYS A 119 6.22 -5.98 -13.75
N SER A 120 6.48 -5.33 -12.63
CA SER A 120 7.57 -5.63 -11.70
C SER A 120 7.28 -6.90 -10.90
N GLN A 121 8.23 -7.83 -10.93
CA GLN A 121 8.23 -9.02 -10.11
C GLN A 121 8.22 -8.67 -8.61
N GLU A 122 8.94 -7.63 -8.20
CA GLU A 122 9.04 -7.24 -6.79
C GLU A 122 7.70 -6.72 -6.24
N VAL A 123 7.00 -5.88 -7.00
CA VAL A 123 5.69 -5.39 -6.58
C VAL A 123 4.64 -6.50 -6.69
N HIS A 124 4.79 -7.43 -7.63
CA HIS A 124 3.98 -8.64 -7.70
C HIS A 124 4.09 -9.50 -6.43
N GLU A 125 5.30 -9.70 -5.92
CA GLU A 125 5.53 -10.41 -4.65
C GLU A 125 4.94 -9.65 -3.45
N LEU A 126 5.09 -8.33 -3.43
CA LEU A 126 4.48 -7.49 -2.40
C LEU A 126 2.96 -7.61 -2.40
N ARG A 127 2.32 -7.56 -3.59
CA ARG A 127 0.88 -7.79 -3.75
C ARG A 127 0.47 -9.15 -3.18
N ASN A 128 1.24 -10.20 -3.43
CA ASN A 128 0.93 -11.54 -2.92
C ASN A 128 0.99 -11.59 -1.39
N LYS A 129 1.89 -10.84 -0.75
CA LYS A 129 1.93 -10.70 0.71
C LYS A 129 0.69 -9.97 1.25
N PHE A 130 0.22 -8.92 0.57
CA PHE A 130 -1.06 -8.28 0.92
C PHE A 130 -2.24 -9.27 0.84
N ILE A 131 -2.32 -10.03 -0.25
CA ILE A 131 -3.37 -11.06 -0.42
C ILE A 131 -3.29 -12.10 0.70
N HIS A 132 -2.07 -12.57 1.02
CA HIS A 132 -1.86 -13.53 2.09
C HIS A 132 -2.26 -12.98 3.46
N SER A 133 -1.91 -11.72 3.78
CA SER A 133 -2.34 -11.04 5.00
C SER A 133 -3.86 -11.01 5.13
N ASN A 134 -4.57 -10.66 4.04
CA ASN A 134 -6.03 -10.63 4.02
C ASN A 134 -6.63 -12.04 4.18
N GLN A 135 -6.01 -13.08 3.60
CA GLN A 135 -6.44 -14.47 3.77
C GLN A 135 -6.27 -14.95 5.22
N LEU A 136 -5.16 -14.59 5.88
CA LEU A 136 -4.97 -14.89 7.29
C LEU A 136 -6.01 -14.16 8.16
N GLY A 137 -6.33 -12.89 7.83
CA GLY A 137 -7.40 -12.14 8.49
C GLY A 137 -8.78 -12.79 8.32
N LEU A 138 -9.11 -13.27 7.12
CA LEU A 138 -10.33 -14.04 6.85
C LEU A 138 -10.39 -15.31 7.70
N GLU A 139 -9.30 -16.07 7.77
CA GLU A 139 -9.25 -17.30 8.56
C GLU A 139 -9.38 -17.01 10.06
N LEU A 140 -8.72 -15.95 10.55
CA LEU A 140 -8.81 -15.52 11.93
C LEU A 140 -10.25 -15.13 12.30
N THR A 141 -10.94 -14.36 11.46
CA THR A 141 -12.34 -14.01 11.67
C THR A 141 -13.22 -15.26 11.68
N ARG A 142 -13.01 -16.18 10.73
CA ARG A 142 -13.77 -17.43 10.65
C ARG A 142 -13.63 -18.25 11.93
N LEU A 143 -12.41 -18.52 12.38
CA LEU A 143 -12.13 -19.28 13.62
C LEU A 143 -12.69 -18.58 14.87
N SER A 144 -12.56 -17.26 14.94
CA SER A 144 -13.08 -16.48 16.08
C SER A 144 -14.61 -16.49 16.16
N THR A 145 -15.30 -16.82 15.06
CA THR A 145 -16.77 -16.91 15.00
C THR A 145 -17.33 -18.32 15.15
N GLU A 146 -16.48 -19.34 15.23
CA GLU A 146 -16.93 -20.72 15.45
C GLU A 146 -17.59 -20.87 16.82
N ALA A 147 -18.56 -21.79 16.93
CA ALA A 147 -19.24 -22.08 18.20
C ALA A 147 -18.26 -22.51 19.31
N LYS A 148 -17.13 -23.11 18.92
CA LYS A 148 -16.01 -23.45 19.80
C LYS A 148 -14.70 -23.01 19.14
N PRO A 149 -14.21 -21.79 19.41
CA PRO A 149 -12.97 -21.29 18.82
C PRO A 149 -11.75 -22.14 19.19
N ASP A 150 -10.88 -22.39 18.21
CA ASP A 150 -9.56 -22.99 18.45
C ASP A 150 -8.57 -21.90 18.86
N GLU A 151 -8.45 -21.67 20.16
CA GLU A 151 -7.57 -20.67 20.77
C GLU A 151 -6.08 -20.84 20.38
N VAL A 152 -5.62 -22.08 20.17
CA VAL A 152 -4.22 -22.35 19.78
C VAL A 152 -4.01 -21.89 18.34
N LYS A 153 -4.92 -22.28 17.44
CA LYS A 153 -4.84 -21.89 16.03
C LYS A 153 -5.03 -20.38 15.85
N ILE A 154 -5.92 -19.76 16.63
CA ILE A 154 -6.13 -18.31 16.66
C ILE A 154 -4.84 -17.59 17.02
N LYS A 155 -4.15 -17.99 18.10
CA LYS A 155 -2.87 -17.38 18.50
C LYS A 155 -1.78 -17.56 17.44
N GLN A 156 -1.70 -18.74 16.82
CA GLN A 156 -0.75 -18.99 15.73
C GLN A 156 -1.03 -18.10 14.51
N LEU A 157 -2.29 -17.92 14.14
CA LEU A 157 -2.69 -17.04 13.04
C LEU A 157 -2.42 -15.57 13.36
N GLN A 158 -2.69 -15.12 14.58
CA GLN A 158 -2.33 -13.76 15.01
C GLN A 158 -0.83 -13.49 14.84
N GLN A 159 0.02 -14.45 15.21
CA GLN A 159 1.46 -14.33 14.98
C GLN A 159 1.82 -14.28 13.49
N GLN A 160 1.19 -15.12 12.66
CA GLN A 160 1.40 -15.10 11.21
C GLN A 160 0.97 -13.76 10.59
N VAL A 161 -0.17 -13.21 11.01
CA VAL A 161 -0.67 -11.90 10.60
C VAL A 161 0.34 -10.79 10.96
N MET A 162 0.92 -10.82 12.17
CA MET A 162 1.96 -9.86 12.56
C MET A 162 3.23 -10.01 11.73
N ASN A 163 3.69 -11.24 11.49
CA ASN A 163 4.89 -11.51 10.71
C ASN A 163 4.74 -11.01 9.26
N VAL A 164 3.62 -11.33 8.61
CA VAL A 164 3.34 -10.88 7.24
C VAL A 164 3.22 -9.37 7.15
N GLN A 165 2.60 -8.70 8.13
CA GLN A 165 2.56 -7.24 8.18
C GLN A 165 3.96 -6.63 8.29
N ASN A 166 4.85 -7.20 9.10
CA ASN A 166 6.23 -6.76 9.20
C ASN A 166 7.00 -6.97 7.88
N ASP A 167 6.79 -8.10 7.21
CA ASP A 167 7.38 -8.35 5.89
C ASP A 167 6.89 -7.34 4.86
N ILE A 168 5.59 -7.03 4.82
CA ILE A 168 5.02 -6.00 3.95
C ILE A 168 5.69 -4.65 4.21
N MET A 169 5.82 -4.23 5.47
CA MET A 169 6.45 -2.95 5.82
C MET A 169 7.92 -2.89 5.38
N ARG A 170 8.69 -3.96 5.63
CA ARG A 170 10.08 -4.06 5.21
C ARG A 170 10.21 -3.96 3.69
N ASP A 171 9.38 -4.68 2.96
CA ASP A 171 9.45 -4.75 1.51
C ASP A 171 9.03 -3.43 0.86
N VAL A 172 8.01 -2.76 1.40
CA VAL A 172 7.63 -1.40 0.98
C VAL A 172 8.80 -0.43 1.16
N GLN A 173 9.48 -0.46 2.32
CA GLN A 173 10.64 0.40 2.57
C GLN A 173 11.79 0.09 1.60
N ALA A 174 12.09 -1.19 1.38
CA ALA A 174 13.14 -1.61 0.46
C ALA A 174 12.85 -1.19 -0.99
N LEU A 175 11.60 -1.30 -1.44
CA LEU A 175 11.19 -0.88 -2.77
C LEU A 175 11.20 0.64 -2.92
N GLN A 176 10.80 1.38 -1.88
CA GLN A 176 10.88 2.84 -1.87
C GLN A 176 12.32 3.33 -1.96
N ALA A 177 13.25 2.69 -1.24
CA ALA A 177 14.67 3.00 -1.30
C ALA A 177 15.29 2.69 -2.67
N LYS A 178 14.81 1.63 -3.35
CA LYS A 178 15.22 1.30 -4.73
C LYS A 178 14.81 2.40 -5.71
N ILE A 179 13.59 2.93 -5.65
CA ILE A 179 13.09 3.92 -6.63
C ILE A 179 13.49 5.37 -6.36
N ASN A 180 13.80 5.69 -5.09
CA ASN A 180 14.33 6.98 -4.66
C ASN A 180 15.66 6.75 -3.94
N PRO A 181 16.75 6.44 -4.66
CA PRO A 181 18.05 6.29 -4.04
C PRO A 181 18.43 7.63 -3.39
N GLN A 182 18.52 7.66 -2.06
CA GLN A 182 19.11 8.79 -1.36
C GLN A 182 20.54 8.93 -1.88
N PRO A 183 21.02 10.14 -2.25
CA PRO A 183 22.41 10.32 -2.65
C PRO A 183 23.29 9.74 -1.55
N ALA A 184 24.26 8.90 -1.92
CA ALA A 184 25.27 8.45 -0.98
C ALA A 184 25.84 9.70 -0.29
N GLN A 185 25.75 9.76 1.04
CA GLN A 185 26.41 10.82 1.80
C GLN A 185 27.87 10.78 1.38
N PRO A 186 28.44 11.87 0.84
CA PRO A 186 29.86 11.88 0.51
C PRO A 186 30.62 11.53 1.77
N ALA A 187 31.46 10.49 1.69
CA ALA A 187 32.32 10.08 2.79
C ALA A 187 33.02 11.34 3.32
N GLN A 188 32.77 11.69 4.58
CA GLN A 188 33.51 12.78 5.21
C GLN A 188 34.99 12.44 5.08
N PRO A 189 35.82 13.33 4.50
CA PRO A 189 37.26 13.13 4.51
C PRO A 189 37.69 12.90 5.95
N ALA A 190 38.42 11.82 6.19
CA ALA A 190 39.01 11.56 7.50
C ALA A 190 39.79 12.80 7.93
N GLN A 191 39.38 13.42 9.04
CA GLN A 191 40.14 14.51 9.62
C GLN A 191 41.55 13.98 9.95
N PRO A 192 42.62 14.65 9.49
CA PRO A 192 43.96 14.25 9.88
C PRO A 192 44.08 14.37 11.40
N ALA A 193 44.53 13.27 12.02
CA ALA A 193 44.80 13.22 13.45
C ALA A 193 45.77 14.36 13.82
N GLN A 194 45.34 15.23 14.72
CA GLN A 194 46.22 16.25 15.28
C GLN A 194 47.34 15.55 16.07
N PRO A 195 48.61 15.91 15.88
CA PRO A 195 49.68 15.42 16.73
C PRO A 195 49.50 15.99 18.13
N ALA A 196 49.48 15.11 19.13
CA ALA A 196 49.50 15.49 20.53
C ALA A 196 50.75 16.33 20.82
N GLN A 197 50.56 17.50 21.43
CA GLN A 197 51.60 18.23 22.14
C GLN A 197 51.37 18.07 23.64
#